data_AF-A0A2H0QYE9-F1
#
_entry.id   AF-A0A2H0QYE9-F1
#
_cell.length_a   1.000
_cell.length_b   1.000
_cell.length_c   1.000
_cell.angle_alpha   90.00
_cell.angle_beta   90.00
_cell.angle_gamma   90.00
#
_symmetry.space_group_name_H-M   'P 1'
#
loop_
_entity.id
_entity.type
_entity.pdbx_description
1 polymer ?
#
loop_
_entity_poly.entity_id
_entity_poly.type
_entity_poly.pdbx_seq_one_letter_code
_entity_poly.pdbx_strand_id
1 'polypeptide(L)'
;MYKICLYKKRSSGFSLIEMSVAIVIVGIIVAGIVSGKNIANSAKLNKFISELSSIQLSYNSFVEQFKQPPGDMRNAHDYWGASCDATPIKCNGNGDSLISWHWHSNGGTNDTDDNETFRAWQHMYLAGFINKPFNGISVGGTDNADENTLYFSSTDKGKYFLVNRQPYNGIFGQQQMANILLLGSREPGKNIWWKTLSVAEAYKIDLKLDDGVANKGHVFGATGYGTPTDSCSEEFLHASGSDYNTANFSSDEKHCVLLFAF
;
A
#
# COMPACT_ATOMS: atom_id res chain seq x y z
N MET A 1 59.39 -33.20 -53.12
CA MET A 1 59.60 -32.36 -51.91
C MET A 1 58.65 -31.16 -52.04
N TYR A 2 57.45 -31.21 -51.44
CA TYR A 2 56.47 -30.12 -51.57
C TYR A 2 56.61 -29.15 -50.39
N LYS A 3 56.92 -27.88 -50.67
CA LYS A 3 56.92 -26.78 -49.71
C LYS A 3 55.49 -26.23 -49.60
N ILE A 4 54.81 -26.52 -48.50
CA ILE A 4 53.52 -25.88 -48.17
C ILE A 4 53.81 -24.50 -47.60
N CYS A 5 53.30 -23.45 -48.25
CA CYS A 5 53.43 -22.06 -47.83
C CYS A 5 52.17 -21.67 -47.02
N LEU A 6 52.28 -21.56 -45.70
CA LEU A 6 51.17 -21.16 -44.83
C LEU A 6 51.02 -19.63 -44.83
N TYR A 7 49.90 -19.12 -45.34
CA TYR A 7 49.55 -17.70 -45.27
C TYR A 7 49.08 -17.35 -43.85
N LYS A 8 49.90 -16.62 -43.10
CA LYS A 8 49.59 -16.16 -41.74
C LYS A 8 48.61 -14.99 -41.81
N LYS A 9 47.32 -15.25 -41.54
CA LYS A 9 46.28 -14.21 -41.39
C LYS A 9 46.70 -13.26 -40.27
N ARG A 10 46.97 -11.98 -40.58
CA ARG A 10 47.21 -10.96 -39.54
C ARG A 10 45.91 -10.74 -38.77
N SER A 11 45.89 -11.12 -37.51
CA SER A 11 44.86 -10.70 -36.56
C SER A 11 45.09 -9.21 -36.27
N SER A 12 44.16 -8.35 -36.67
CA SER A 12 44.14 -6.96 -36.22
C SER A 12 43.71 -6.96 -34.76
N GLY A 13 44.66 -6.78 -33.84
CA GLY A 13 44.33 -6.48 -32.45
C GLY A 13 43.73 -5.08 -32.34
N PHE A 14 42.78 -4.91 -31.42
CA PHE A 14 42.22 -3.58 -31.11
C PHE A 14 43.32 -2.62 -30.65
N SER A 15 43.24 -1.37 -31.08
CA SER A 15 44.16 -0.32 -30.63
C SER A 15 43.86 0.08 -29.19
N LEU A 16 44.90 0.49 -28.45
CA LEU A 16 44.76 0.99 -27.08
C LEU A 16 43.78 2.16 -27.00
N ILE A 17 43.78 3.04 -28.00
CA ILE A 17 42.86 4.19 -28.05
C ILE A 17 41.40 3.73 -28.21
N GLU A 18 41.15 2.71 -29.05
CA GLU A 18 39.80 2.18 -29.30
C GLU A 18 39.21 1.58 -28.02
N MET A 19 40.03 0.85 -27.26
CA MET A 19 39.60 0.30 -25.98
C MET A 19 39.39 1.37 -24.91
N SER A 20 40.21 2.43 -24.90
CA SER A 20 40.06 3.52 -23.92
C SER A 20 38.75 4.29 -24.10
N VAL A 21 38.36 4.60 -25.34
CA VAL A 21 37.09 5.27 -25.64
C VAL A 21 35.91 4.36 -25.32
N ALA A 22 36.02 3.06 -25.63
CA ALA A 22 34.98 2.09 -25.33
C ALA A 22 34.69 2.01 -23.81
N ILE A 23 35.73 1.95 -22.97
CA ILE A 23 35.56 1.87 -21.50
C ILE A 23 34.94 3.17 -20.96
N VAL A 24 35.31 4.33 -21.49
CA VAL A 24 34.71 5.62 -21.08
C VAL A 24 33.22 5.65 -21.42
N ILE A 25 32.83 5.23 -22.63
CA ILE A 25 31.42 5.18 -23.04
C ILE A 25 30.62 4.24 -22.13
N VAL A 26 31.15 3.04 -21.85
CA VAL A 26 30.50 2.10 -20.93
C VAL A 26 30.39 2.69 -19.51
N GLY A 27 31.43 3.37 -19.02
CA GLY A 27 31.42 4.03 -17.71
C GLY A 27 30.33 5.10 -17.59
N ILE A 28 30.17 5.94 -18.61
CA ILE A 28 29.12 6.98 -18.65
C ILE A 28 27.73 6.35 -18.71
N ILE A 29 27.55 5.29 -19.51
CA ILE A 29 26.26 4.59 -19.60
C ILE A 29 25.88 3.97 -18.26
N VAL A 30 26.81 3.28 -17.59
CA VAL A 30 26.56 2.67 -16.28
C VAL A 30 26.20 3.73 -15.24
N ALA A 31 26.95 4.83 -15.17
CA ALA A 31 26.66 5.94 -14.26
C ALA A 31 25.26 6.53 -14.54
N GLY A 32 24.92 6.77 -15.81
CA GLY A 32 23.62 7.28 -16.22
C GLY A 32 22.46 6.36 -15.84
N ILE A 33 22.61 5.04 -16.00
CA ILE A 33 21.59 4.06 -15.62
C ILE A 33 21.36 4.05 -14.11
N VAL A 34 22.42 4.08 -13.30
CA VAL A 34 22.31 4.08 -11.83
C VAL A 34 21.59 5.35 -11.35
N SER A 35 21.98 6.52 -11.84
CA SER A 35 21.30 7.77 -11.52
C SER A 35 19.85 7.78 -11.99
N GLY A 36 19.58 7.26 -13.20
CA GLY A 36 18.22 7.14 -13.75
C GLY A 36 17.32 6.25 -12.89
N LYS A 37 17.83 5.12 -12.39
CA LYS A 37 17.09 4.24 -11.46
C LYS A 37 16.71 4.96 -10.17
N ASN A 38 17.63 5.73 -9.57
CA ASN A 38 17.36 6.47 -8.34
C ASN A 38 16.29 7.55 -8.52
N ILE A 39 16.32 8.27 -9.64
CA ILE A 39 15.30 9.27 -9.98
C ILE A 39 13.94 8.61 -10.17
N ALA A 40 13.88 7.51 -10.94
CA ALA A 40 12.64 6.78 -11.17
C ALA A 40 12.03 6.24 -9.87
N ASN A 41 12.85 5.68 -8.97
CA ASN A 41 12.41 5.19 -7.67
C ASN A 41 11.89 6.33 -6.78
N SER A 42 12.56 7.48 -6.80
CA SER A 42 12.13 8.67 -6.05
C SER A 42 10.79 9.21 -6.57
N ALA A 43 10.60 9.22 -7.90
CA ALA A 43 9.33 9.61 -8.52
C ALA A 43 8.19 8.66 -8.15
N LYS A 44 8.43 7.35 -8.13
CA LYS A 44 7.44 6.35 -7.67
C LYS A 44 7.05 6.57 -6.21
N LEU A 45 8.03 6.81 -5.33
CA LEU A 45 7.78 7.09 -3.91
C LEU A 45 6.95 8.38 -3.72
N ASN A 46 7.28 9.45 -4.44
CA ASN A 46 6.54 10.70 -4.38
C ASN A 46 5.11 10.54 -4.91
N LYS A 47 4.91 9.76 -5.99
CA LYS A 47 3.56 9.43 -6.49
C LYS A 47 2.74 8.67 -5.45
N PHE A 48 3.36 7.71 -4.75
CA PHE A 48 2.72 6.95 -3.68
C PHE A 48 2.29 7.85 -2.51
N ILE A 49 3.19 8.73 -2.05
CA ILE A 49 2.87 9.70 -0.99
C ILE A 49 1.74 10.65 -1.41
N SER A 50 1.78 11.16 -2.64
CA SER A 50 0.71 12.02 -3.16
C SER A 50 -0.64 11.30 -3.22
N GLU A 51 -0.64 9.99 -3.53
CA GLU A 51 -1.85 9.17 -3.52
C GLU A 51 -2.41 9.01 -2.11
N LEU A 52 -1.55 8.70 -1.11
CA LEU A 52 -1.94 8.65 0.30
C LEU A 52 -2.56 9.96 0.78
N SER A 53 -1.90 11.09 0.51
CA SER A 53 -2.42 12.42 0.89
C SER A 53 -3.76 12.71 0.21
N SER A 54 -3.95 12.27 -1.04
CA SER A 54 -5.23 12.43 -1.74
C SER A 54 -6.35 11.61 -1.08
N ILE A 55 -6.05 10.38 -0.64
CA ILE A 55 -7.02 9.52 0.06
C ILE A 55 -7.38 10.15 1.40
N GLN A 56 -6.40 10.61 2.19
CA GLN A 56 -6.64 11.28 3.48
C GLN A 56 -7.47 12.55 3.31
N LEU A 57 -7.15 13.37 2.31
CA LEU A 57 -7.94 14.58 2.00
C LEU A 57 -9.37 14.23 1.62
N SER A 58 -9.58 13.18 0.82
CA SER A 58 -10.91 12.71 0.43
C SER A 58 -11.73 12.26 1.63
N TYR A 59 -11.10 11.48 2.52
CA TYR A 59 -11.70 11.03 3.77
C TYR A 59 -12.08 12.21 4.67
N ASN A 60 -11.16 13.13 4.92
CA ASN A 60 -11.39 14.29 5.78
C ASN A 60 -12.46 15.23 5.22
N SER A 61 -12.46 15.46 3.90
CA SER A 61 -13.47 16.29 3.24
C SER A 61 -14.86 15.65 3.33
N PHE A 62 -14.94 14.33 3.22
CA PHE A 62 -16.17 13.58 3.43
C PHE A 62 -16.69 13.75 4.86
N VAL A 63 -15.84 13.51 5.86
CA VAL A 63 -16.20 13.69 7.27
C VAL A 63 -16.60 15.14 7.56
N GLU A 64 -15.93 16.12 6.95
CA GLU A 64 -16.28 17.53 7.10
C GLU A 64 -17.68 17.83 6.53
N GLN A 65 -18.02 17.29 5.36
CA GLN A 65 -19.30 17.52 4.70
C GLN A 65 -20.46 16.78 5.39
N PHE A 66 -20.29 15.50 5.72
CA PHE A 66 -21.37 14.63 6.21
C PHE A 66 -21.39 14.46 7.72
N LYS A 67 -20.34 14.92 8.44
CA LYS A 67 -20.16 14.76 9.89
C LYS A 67 -20.17 13.30 10.37
N GLN A 68 -19.92 12.37 9.46
CA GLN A 68 -19.87 10.93 9.68
C GLN A 68 -18.77 10.33 8.80
N PRO A 69 -18.09 9.25 9.23
CA PRO A 69 -17.15 8.53 8.38
C PRO A 69 -17.84 7.95 7.14
N PRO A 70 -17.14 7.87 5.99
CA PRO A 70 -17.62 7.10 4.85
C PRO A 70 -17.74 5.63 5.26
N GLY A 71 -18.75 4.93 4.73
CA GLY A 71 -19.10 3.58 5.13
C GLY A 71 -20.05 3.49 6.33
N ASP A 72 -19.89 4.35 7.32
CA ASP A 72 -20.62 4.34 8.61
C ASP A 72 -21.84 5.30 8.64
N MET A 73 -22.29 5.78 7.48
CA MET A 73 -23.40 6.72 7.41
C MET A 73 -24.76 6.04 7.61
N ARG A 74 -25.52 6.46 8.63
CA ARG A 74 -26.88 5.94 8.90
C ARG A 74 -27.92 6.24 7.83
N ASN A 75 -27.65 7.24 6.99
CA ASN A 75 -28.57 7.77 6.00
C ASN A 75 -27.93 7.94 4.61
N ALA A 76 -26.89 7.17 4.30
CA ALA A 76 -26.25 7.17 2.97
C ALA A 76 -27.26 7.02 1.81
N HIS A 77 -28.22 6.12 1.97
CA HIS A 77 -29.26 5.86 0.99
C HIS A 77 -30.20 7.07 0.79
N ASP A 78 -30.37 7.95 1.77
CA ASP A 78 -31.19 9.15 1.60
C ASP A 78 -30.51 10.18 0.68
N TYR A 79 -29.17 10.16 0.60
CA TYR A 79 -28.40 11.02 -0.30
C TYR A 79 -28.30 10.47 -1.73
N TRP A 80 -28.06 9.17 -1.87
CA TRP A 80 -27.71 8.56 -3.17
C TRP A 80 -28.73 7.54 -3.69
N GLY A 81 -29.69 7.12 -2.88
CA GLY A 81 -30.72 6.14 -3.23
C GLY A 81 -30.15 4.89 -3.89
N ALA A 82 -30.75 4.50 -5.02
CA ALA A 82 -30.40 3.32 -5.79
C ALA A 82 -28.97 3.35 -6.38
N SER A 83 -28.31 4.51 -6.43
CA SER A 83 -26.90 4.59 -6.85
C SER A 83 -25.93 4.02 -5.81
N CYS A 84 -26.36 3.93 -4.55
CA CYS A 84 -25.60 3.27 -3.50
C CYS A 84 -25.93 1.78 -3.42
N ASP A 85 -27.21 1.44 -3.18
CA ASP A 85 -27.72 0.07 -3.25
C ASP A 85 -29.24 0.09 -3.44
N ALA A 86 -29.85 -1.05 -3.75
CA ALA A 86 -31.29 -1.19 -3.96
C ALA A 86 -32.11 -0.97 -2.67
N THR A 87 -31.49 -1.11 -1.49
CA THR A 87 -32.18 -0.93 -0.20
C THR A 87 -31.32 -0.14 0.80
N PRO A 88 -31.95 0.64 1.71
CA PRO A 88 -31.23 1.39 2.74
C PRO A 88 -30.33 0.52 3.62
N ILE A 89 -30.81 -0.66 4.02
CA ILE A 89 -30.07 -1.58 4.90
C ILE A 89 -28.74 -2.04 4.31
N LYS A 90 -28.61 -2.05 2.98
CA LYS A 90 -27.38 -2.47 2.30
C LYS A 90 -26.40 -1.32 2.08
N CYS A 91 -26.88 -0.08 2.11
CA CYS A 91 -26.11 1.12 1.83
C CYS A 91 -25.68 1.85 3.10
N ASN A 92 -26.55 1.87 4.11
CA ASN A 92 -26.33 2.59 5.35
C ASN A 92 -25.44 1.78 6.30
N GLY A 93 -24.51 2.45 6.96
CA GLY A 93 -23.76 1.91 8.10
C GLY A 93 -24.51 2.11 9.42
N ASN A 94 -23.86 1.73 10.52
CA ASN A 94 -24.48 1.69 11.84
C ASN A 94 -24.44 3.03 12.60
N GLY A 95 -23.58 3.97 12.18
CA GLY A 95 -23.38 5.31 12.74
C GLY A 95 -22.66 5.34 14.08
N ASP A 96 -21.76 4.41 14.35
CA ASP A 96 -20.97 4.34 15.59
C ASP A 96 -19.65 5.13 15.51
N SER A 97 -19.44 5.86 14.41
CA SER A 97 -18.23 6.64 14.07
C SER A 97 -16.99 5.82 13.75
N LEU A 98 -17.13 4.50 13.60
CA LEU A 98 -16.06 3.59 13.30
C LEU A 98 -16.36 2.84 12.00
N ILE A 99 -15.36 2.69 11.14
CA ILE A 99 -15.51 1.90 9.92
C ILE A 99 -15.24 0.45 10.30
N SER A 100 -16.29 -0.27 10.67
CA SER A 100 -16.18 -1.64 11.13
C SER A 100 -16.09 -2.63 9.96
N TRP A 101 -15.48 -3.78 10.26
CA TRP A 101 -15.46 -4.91 9.35
C TRP A 101 -15.68 -6.21 10.11
N HIS A 102 -16.67 -6.99 9.68
CA HIS A 102 -16.97 -8.29 10.26
C HIS A 102 -16.33 -9.43 9.45
N TRP A 103 -15.43 -10.20 10.08
CA TRP A 103 -14.68 -11.31 9.47
C TRP A 103 -15.58 -12.47 8.96
N HIS A 104 -16.86 -12.52 9.35
CA HIS A 104 -17.76 -13.66 9.09
C HIS A 104 -18.81 -13.45 8.00
N SER A 105 -18.84 -12.29 7.34
CA SER A 105 -19.81 -12.02 6.27
C SER A 105 -19.34 -12.71 4.99
N ASN A 106 -19.85 -13.91 4.72
CA ASN A 106 -19.59 -14.70 3.50
C ASN A 106 -20.20 -14.04 2.24
N GLY A 107 -19.91 -12.76 1.98
CA GLY A 107 -20.30 -12.00 0.78
C GLY A 107 -21.80 -11.97 0.44
N GLY A 108 -22.67 -12.44 1.35
CA GLY A 108 -24.07 -12.75 1.05
C GLY A 108 -25.08 -12.12 2.01
N THR A 109 -24.66 -11.70 3.19
CA THR A 109 -25.46 -10.86 4.08
C THR A 109 -24.83 -9.49 4.08
N ASN A 110 -25.57 -8.52 3.56
CA ASN A 110 -25.30 -7.09 3.74
C ASN A 110 -26.24 -6.66 4.86
N ASP A 111 -26.03 -7.18 6.08
CA ASP A 111 -26.63 -6.54 7.25
C ASP A 111 -25.97 -5.16 7.44
N THR A 112 -26.57 -4.28 8.23
CA THR A 112 -26.14 -2.86 8.37
C THR A 112 -24.65 -2.67 8.71
N ASP A 113 -24.01 -3.72 9.21
CA ASP A 113 -22.65 -3.69 9.76
C ASP A 113 -21.64 -4.42 8.85
N ASP A 114 -22.09 -5.10 7.79
CA ASP A 114 -21.30 -6.19 7.22
C ASP A 114 -20.15 -5.73 6.31
N ASN A 115 -20.14 -4.49 5.78
CA ASN A 115 -19.07 -4.06 4.84
C ASN A 115 -18.82 -2.54 4.79
N GLU A 116 -18.81 -1.84 5.93
CA GLU A 116 -18.56 -0.39 5.98
C GLU A 116 -17.24 -0.02 5.30
N THR A 117 -16.19 -0.85 5.41
CA THR A 117 -14.93 -0.64 4.68
C THR A 117 -15.08 -0.55 3.16
N PHE A 118 -15.85 -1.45 2.55
CA PHE A 118 -16.05 -1.42 1.10
C PHE A 118 -16.97 -0.26 0.72
N ARG A 119 -18.00 -0.02 1.53
CA ARG A 119 -18.91 1.13 1.39
C ARG A 119 -18.18 2.46 1.55
N ALA A 120 -17.12 2.53 2.33
CA ALA A 120 -16.35 3.76 2.49
C ALA A 120 -15.81 4.28 1.15
N TRP A 121 -15.26 3.39 0.32
CA TRP A 121 -14.79 3.76 -1.02
C TRP A 121 -15.93 4.19 -1.93
N GLN A 122 -17.06 3.48 -1.89
CA GLN A 122 -18.25 3.85 -2.66
C GLN A 122 -18.83 5.20 -2.21
N HIS A 123 -18.96 5.45 -0.91
CA HIS A 123 -19.52 6.71 -0.40
C HIS A 123 -18.62 7.89 -0.80
N MET A 124 -17.29 7.76 -0.69
CA MET A 124 -16.37 8.80 -1.17
C MET A 124 -16.46 9.03 -2.68
N TYR A 125 -16.71 7.97 -3.47
CA TYR A 125 -16.97 8.11 -4.90
C TYR A 125 -18.29 8.81 -5.20
N LEU A 126 -19.39 8.39 -4.57
CA LEU A 126 -20.73 8.97 -4.76
C LEU A 126 -20.82 10.42 -4.28
N ALA A 127 -20.03 10.78 -3.27
CA ALA A 127 -19.86 12.15 -2.82
C ALA A 127 -18.98 13.02 -3.75
N GLY A 128 -18.26 12.41 -4.70
CA GLY A 128 -17.40 13.11 -5.66
C GLY A 128 -16.00 13.44 -5.13
N PHE A 129 -15.55 12.83 -4.03
CA PHE A 129 -14.20 13.03 -3.50
C PHE A 129 -13.15 12.11 -4.16
N ILE A 130 -13.59 10.97 -4.70
CA ILE A 130 -12.72 10.05 -5.45
C ILE A 130 -13.30 9.84 -6.85
N ASN A 131 -12.44 9.86 -7.87
CA ASN A 131 -12.86 9.77 -9.28
C ASN A 131 -13.00 8.33 -9.82
N LYS A 132 -12.78 7.32 -8.97
CA LYS A 132 -12.84 5.91 -9.34
C LYS A 132 -14.18 5.31 -8.86
N PRO A 133 -14.98 4.69 -9.75
CA PRO A 133 -16.22 4.05 -9.33
C PRO A 133 -15.94 2.82 -8.47
N PHE A 134 -16.55 2.78 -7.29
CA PHE A 134 -16.57 1.62 -6.40
C PHE A 134 -18.00 1.15 -6.20
N ASN A 135 -18.22 -0.16 -6.19
CA ASN A 135 -19.55 -0.74 -6.01
C ASN A 135 -19.95 -0.94 -4.54
N GLY A 136 -18.98 -0.83 -3.61
CA GLY A 136 -19.20 -0.97 -2.17
C GLY A 136 -19.56 -2.39 -1.71
N ILE A 137 -19.39 -3.39 -2.55
CA ILE A 137 -19.79 -4.77 -2.29
C ILE A 137 -18.53 -5.62 -2.03
N SER A 138 -18.50 -6.30 -0.89
CA SER A 138 -17.45 -7.28 -0.59
C SER A 138 -17.62 -8.53 -1.43
N VAL A 139 -16.54 -8.97 -2.05
CA VAL A 139 -16.47 -10.15 -2.94
C VAL A 139 -15.80 -11.32 -2.22
N GLY A 140 -16.13 -11.54 -0.95
CA GLY A 140 -15.47 -12.53 -0.11
C GLY A 140 -14.21 -11.99 0.57
N GLY A 141 -14.28 -10.74 1.06
CA GLY A 141 -13.24 -10.10 1.86
C GLY A 141 -12.09 -9.51 1.06
N THR A 142 -11.02 -9.13 1.77
CA THR A 142 -9.85 -8.49 1.15
C THR A 142 -9.04 -9.46 0.28
N ASP A 143 -9.09 -10.78 0.53
CA ASP A 143 -8.40 -11.81 -0.26
C ASP A 143 -8.85 -11.82 -1.73
N ASN A 144 -10.15 -11.60 -1.94
CA ASN A 144 -10.80 -11.68 -3.24
C ASN A 144 -11.15 -10.30 -3.82
N ALA A 145 -10.80 -9.22 -3.12
CA ALA A 145 -11.06 -7.86 -3.56
C ALA A 145 -10.41 -7.58 -4.93
N ASP A 146 -11.10 -6.78 -5.73
CA ASP A 146 -10.68 -6.35 -7.05
C ASP A 146 -10.67 -4.82 -7.13
N GLU A 147 -10.28 -4.29 -8.28
CA GLU A 147 -10.12 -2.85 -8.47
C GLU A 147 -11.44 -2.06 -8.39
N ASN A 148 -12.60 -2.70 -8.48
CA ASN A 148 -13.92 -2.08 -8.35
C ASN A 148 -14.46 -2.16 -6.91
N THR A 149 -13.86 -2.97 -6.03
CA THR A 149 -14.30 -3.15 -4.64
C THR A 149 -13.37 -2.48 -3.63
N LEU A 150 -12.06 -2.46 -3.89
CA LEU A 150 -11.08 -1.74 -3.05
C LEU A 150 -10.17 -0.83 -3.87
N TYR A 151 -9.59 0.16 -3.20
CA TYR A 151 -8.60 1.02 -3.82
C TYR A 151 -7.25 0.29 -3.91
N PHE A 152 -6.81 0.00 -5.14
CA PHE A 152 -5.49 -0.54 -5.42
C PHE A 152 -4.50 0.59 -5.72
N SER A 153 -3.31 0.56 -5.13
CA SER A 153 -2.33 1.62 -5.33
C SER A 153 -1.89 1.72 -6.79
N SER A 154 -1.87 2.94 -7.33
CA SER A 154 -1.38 3.23 -8.68
C SER A 154 0.14 3.12 -8.84
N THR A 155 0.83 2.76 -7.75
CA THR A 155 2.28 2.50 -7.71
C THR A 155 2.62 1.02 -7.54
N ASP A 156 1.61 0.14 -7.61
CA ASP A 156 1.75 -1.32 -7.46
C ASP A 156 2.25 -1.77 -6.08
N LYS A 157 2.24 -0.86 -5.09
CA LYS A 157 2.74 -1.11 -3.72
C LYS A 157 1.80 -1.93 -2.85
N GLY A 158 0.54 -2.09 -3.25
CA GLY A 158 -0.46 -2.75 -2.43
C GLY A 158 -1.89 -2.36 -2.80
N LYS A 159 -2.82 -2.74 -1.92
CA LYS A 159 -4.19 -2.23 -1.90
C LYS A 159 -4.46 -1.57 -0.54
N TYR A 160 -5.39 -0.63 -0.51
CA TYR A 160 -5.78 0.10 0.68
C TYR A 160 -7.07 -0.44 1.28
N PHE A 161 -7.14 -0.39 2.60
CA PHE A 161 -8.28 -0.84 3.37
C PHE A 161 -8.56 0.16 4.49
N LEU A 162 -9.77 0.73 4.50
CA LEU A 162 -10.22 1.66 5.53
C LEU A 162 -10.93 0.87 6.62
N VAL A 163 -10.40 0.88 7.82
CA VAL A 163 -10.98 0.11 8.93
C VAL A 163 -10.77 0.88 10.21
N ASN A 164 -11.59 0.61 11.21
CA ASN A 164 -11.30 1.06 12.53
C ASN A 164 -10.08 0.33 13.10
N ARG A 165 -9.37 1.05 13.95
CA ARG A 165 -8.32 0.55 14.80
C ARG A 165 -8.93 -0.42 15.80
N GLN A 166 -9.19 -1.65 15.38
CA GLN A 166 -9.49 -2.71 16.33
C GLN A 166 -8.24 -2.92 17.19
N PRO A 167 -8.38 -3.19 18.50
CA PRO A 167 -7.29 -3.67 19.34
C PRO A 167 -6.91 -5.11 18.94
N TYR A 168 -6.69 -5.36 17.66
CA TYR A 168 -6.24 -6.64 17.15
C TYR A 168 -4.79 -6.82 17.59
N ASN A 169 -4.58 -7.75 18.52
CA ASN A 169 -3.26 -8.17 19.01
C ASN A 169 -2.33 -7.07 19.55
N GLY A 170 -2.84 -5.90 19.95
CA GLY A 170 -1.95 -4.87 20.52
C GLY A 170 -0.99 -4.21 19.53
N ILE A 171 -1.22 -4.35 18.20
CA ILE A 171 -0.61 -3.54 17.10
C ILE A 171 -0.70 -2.04 17.43
N PHE A 172 -1.70 -1.74 18.23
CA PHE A 172 -2.15 -0.45 18.62
C PHE A 172 -2.29 -0.47 20.13
N GLY A 173 -1.19 -0.36 20.88
CA GLY A 173 -1.21 -0.29 22.34
C GLY A 173 -2.35 0.62 22.81
N GLN A 174 -3.07 0.23 23.87
CA GLN A 174 -4.30 0.81 24.51
C GLN A 174 -4.73 2.25 24.11
N GLN A 175 -4.87 2.54 22.82
CA GLN A 175 -5.22 3.84 22.29
C GLN A 175 -6.67 3.83 21.83
N GLN A 176 -7.27 5.02 21.82
CA GLN A 176 -8.66 5.22 21.45
C GLN A 176 -8.95 4.64 20.06
N MET A 177 -10.12 4.02 19.91
CA MET A 177 -10.59 3.52 18.62
C MET A 177 -10.68 4.70 17.65
N ALA A 178 -10.01 4.59 16.51
CA ALA A 178 -9.96 5.59 15.46
C ALA A 178 -10.00 4.92 14.10
N ASN A 179 -10.42 5.63 13.05
CA ASN A 179 -10.37 5.10 11.70
C ASN A 179 -8.95 5.23 11.14
N ILE A 180 -8.48 4.17 10.50
CA ILE A 180 -7.13 4.07 9.94
C ILE A 180 -7.21 3.62 8.49
N LEU A 181 -6.15 3.92 7.74
CA LEU A 181 -5.92 3.38 6.41
C LEU A 181 -4.79 2.35 6.48
N LEU A 182 -5.04 1.16 5.99
CA LEU A 182 -4.05 0.09 5.93
C LEU A 182 -3.61 -0.11 4.49
N LEU A 183 -2.30 -0.14 4.23
CA LEU A 183 -1.70 -0.61 2.99
C LEU A 183 -1.21 -2.06 3.16
N GLY A 184 -1.81 -2.94 2.37
CA GLY A 184 -1.57 -4.37 2.41
C GLY A 184 -1.21 -4.99 1.08
N SER A 185 -1.07 -6.31 1.07
CA SER A 185 -0.68 -7.06 -0.13
C SER A 185 -1.63 -6.83 -1.32
N ARG A 186 -1.03 -6.66 -2.50
CA ARG A 186 -1.74 -6.67 -3.79
C ARG A 186 -1.98 -8.08 -4.33
N GLU A 187 -1.36 -9.10 -3.74
CA GLU A 187 -1.38 -10.47 -4.28
C GLU A 187 -2.80 -11.04 -4.31
N PRO A 188 -3.26 -11.59 -5.46
CA PRO A 188 -4.55 -12.26 -5.54
C PRO A 188 -4.66 -13.42 -4.54
N GLY A 189 -5.80 -13.52 -3.84
CA GLY A 189 -6.04 -14.56 -2.84
C GLY A 189 -5.30 -14.34 -1.52
N LYS A 190 -4.67 -13.16 -1.32
CA LYS A 190 -4.04 -12.77 -0.05
C LYS A 190 -4.79 -11.60 0.58
N ASN A 191 -5.17 -11.77 1.84
CA ASN A 191 -5.78 -10.70 2.62
C ASN A 191 -4.83 -9.52 2.80
N ILE A 192 -5.42 -8.41 3.21
CA ILE A 192 -4.73 -7.14 3.40
C ILE A 192 -3.52 -7.22 4.36
N TRP A 193 -3.49 -8.16 5.31
CA TRP A 193 -2.42 -8.26 6.30
C TRP A 193 -1.17 -8.99 5.79
N TRP A 194 -1.17 -9.51 4.57
CA TRP A 194 0.02 -10.12 3.97
C TRP A 194 1.08 -9.08 3.61
N LYS A 195 2.36 -9.51 3.65
CA LYS A 195 3.53 -8.69 3.30
C LYS A 195 3.35 -7.94 1.96
N THR A 196 3.75 -6.67 1.92
CA THR A 196 3.64 -5.86 0.70
C THR A 196 4.86 -4.97 0.40
N LEU A 197 5.54 -4.47 1.43
CA LEU A 197 6.72 -3.60 1.29
C LEU A 197 7.97 -4.24 1.90
N SER A 198 9.15 -3.92 1.37
CA SER A 198 10.39 -4.22 2.09
C SER A 198 10.56 -3.28 3.29
N VAL A 199 11.41 -3.65 4.24
CA VAL A 199 11.65 -2.85 5.45
C VAL A 199 12.24 -1.48 5.08
N ALA A 200 13.19 -1.45 4.14
CA ALA A 200 13.79 -0.21 3.68
C ALA A 200 12.78 0.71 2.96
N GLU A 201 11.78 0.16 2.28
CA GLU A 201 10.71 0.96 1.67
C GLU A 201 9.74 1.52 2.71
N ALA A 202 9.32 0.69 3.68
CA ALA A 202 8.43 1.09 4.76
C ALA A 202 9.07 2.22 5.60
N TYR A 203 10.32 2.04 6.02
CA TYR A 203 11.08 3.05 6.74
C TYR A 203 11.22 4.37 5.98
N LYS A 204 11.45 4.33 4.65
CA LYS A 204 11.54 5.55 3.83
C LYS A 204 10.21 6.28 3.68
N ILE A 205 9.11 5.55 3.68
CA ILE A 205 7.75 6.14 3.64
C ILE A 205 7.49 6.82 4.97
N ASP A 206 7.76 6.12 6.07
CA ASP A 206 7.60 6.62 7.43
C ASP A 206 8.45 7.88 7.68
N LEU A 207 9.76 7.85 7.40
CA LEU A 207 10.63 9.03 7.51
C LEU A 207 10.15 10.27 6.73
N LYS A 208 9.36 10.08 5.66
CA LYS A 208 8.82 11.18 4.86
C LYS A 208 7.48 11.71 5.38
N LEU A 209 6.76 10.90 6.14
CA LEU A 209 5.41 11.20 6.60
C LEU A 209 5.35 11.49 8.11
N ASP A 210 6.28 10.95 8.88
CA ASP A 210 6.24 10.94 10.34
C ASP A 210 7.65 10.93 10.97
N ASP A 211 8.03 9.89 11.74
CA ASP A 211 9.24 9.89 12.59
C ASP A 211 10.25 8.79 12.26
N GLY A 212 9.89 7.83 11.39
CA GLY A 212 10.75 6.70 11.02
C GLY A 212 10.81 5.59 12.09
N VAL A 213 9.95 5.64 13.11
CA VAL A 213 9.84 4.62 14.16
C VAL A 213 8.64 3.73 13.83
N ALA A 214 8.91 2.46 13.56
CA ALA A 214 7.92 1.55 12.98
C ALA A 214 6.60 1.48 13.76
N ASN A 215 6.60 1.58 15.09
CA ASN A 215 5.38 1.42 15.88
C ASN A 215 4.99 2.67 16.68
N LYS A 216 5.21 3.86 16.12
CA LYS A 216 4.89 5.12 16.79
C LYS A 216 4.36 6.16 15.81
N GLY A 217 3.57 7.10 16.33
CA GLY A 217 3.13 8.27 15.58
C GLY A 217 1.87 8.04 14.74
N HIS A 218 1.86 8.53 13.50
CA HIS A 218 0.79 8.43 12.52
C HIS A 218 1.05 7.34 11.48
N VAL A 219 2.29 6.89 11.30
CA VAL A 219 2.64 5.81 10.37
C VAL A 219 3.16 4.61 11.16
N PHE A 220 2.49 3.47 11.01
CA PHE A 220 2.86 2.24 11.71
C PHE A 220 3.26 1.17 10.68
N GLY A 221 4.49 0.68 10.77
CA GLY A 221 4.97 -0.52 10.09
C GLY A 221 4.83 -1.77 10.96
N ALA A 222 4.02 -2.71 10.48
CA ALA A 222 3.84 -4.01 11.14
C ALA A 222 4.34 -5.16 10.26
N THR A 223 4.71 -6.26 10.91
CA THR A 223 5.10 -7.51 10.23
C THR A 223 3.88 -8.14 9.57
N GLY A 224 3.92 -8.27 8.25
CA GLY A 224 2.88 -8.88 7.45
C GLY A 224 2.90 -10.41 7.50
N TYR A 225 1.76 -11.03 7.23
CA TYR A 225 1.64 -12.49 7.16
C TYR A 225 2.52 -13.10 6.08
N GLY A 226 2.89 -14.37 6.30
CA GLY A 226 3.83 -15.10 5.44
C GLY A 226 5.29 -14.70 5.65
N THR A 227 5.61 -14.10 6.80
CA THR A 227 6.99 -13.80 7.23
C THR A 227 7.23 -14.20 8.69
N PRO A 228 8.48 -14.45 9.09
CA PRO A 228 8.84 -14.65 10.49
C PRO A 228 8.39 -13.47 11.37
N THR A 229 8.19 -13.70 12.66
CA THR A 229 7.87 -12.63 13.62
C THR A 229 8.96 -11.56 13.62
N ASP A 230 8.57 -10.32 13.90
CA ASP A 230 9.45 -9.16 14.00
C ASP A 230 10.30 -8.88 12.74
N SER A 231 9.86 -9.37 11.57
CA SER A 231 10.60 -9.15 10.30
C SER A 231 10.52 -7.70 9.81
N CYS A 232 9.44 -6.97 10.11
CA CYS A 232 9.30 -5.56 9.76
C CYS A 232 9.76 -4.61 10.88
N SER A 233 9.35 -4.89 12.11
CA SER A 233 9.61 -4.09 13.32
C SER A 233 10.23 -4.96 14.40
N GLU A 234 11.23 -4.48 15.14
CA GLU A 234 12.07 -5.31 16.02
C GLU A 234 11.34 -5.87 17.26
N GLU A 235 10.29 -5.22 17.76
CA GLU A 235 9.43 -5.77 18.83
C GLU A 235 7.98 -5.28 18.72
N PHE A 236 7.04 -6.20 18.54
CA PHE A 236 5.62 -5.93 18.32
C PHE A 236 4.85 -5.25 19.49
N LEU A 237 5.36 -5.30 20.73
CA LEU A 237 4.63 -4.87 21.95
C LEU A 237 5.44 -3.92 22.85
N HIS A 238 6.22 -3.00 22.29
CA HIS A 238 6.92 -2.01 23.10
C HIS A 238 6.12 -0.72 23.26
N ALA A 239 5.73 -0.40 24.51
CA ALA A 239 4.92 0.79 24.84
C ALA A 239 5.60 2.14 24.49
N SER A 240 6.91 2.11 24.19
CA SER A 240 7.72 3.26 23.78
C SER A 240 7.85 3.41 22.25
N GLY A 241 7.25 2.51 21.47
CA GLY A 241 7.58 2.32 20.05
C GLY A 241 8.77 1.38 19.88
N SER A 242 8.83 0.70 18.73
CA SER A 242 9.97 -0.10 18.29
C SER A 242 10.41 0.32 16.89
N ASP A 243 11.71 0.21 16.63
CA ASP A 243 12.30 0.57 15.36
C ASP A 243 12.04 -0.51 14.30
N TYR A 244 12.24 -0.14 13.03
CA TYR A 244 12.23 -1.10 11.94
C TYR A 244 13.37 -2.11 12.08
N ASN A 245 13.14 -3.36 11.67
CA ASN A 245 14.14 -4.41 11.75
C ASN A 245 15.31 -4.17 10.80
N THR A 246 16.39 -3.65 11.37
CA THR A 246 17.60 -3.24 10.65
C THR A 246 18.31 -4.41 9.98
N ALA A 247 18.14 -5.65 10.46
CA ALA A 247 18.71 -6.84 9.85
C ALA A 247 18.15 -7.09 8.43
N ASN A 248 16.94 -6.60 8.14
CA ASN A 248 16.25 -6.80 6.87
C ASN A 248 16.36 -5.59 5.91
N PHE A 249 17.10 -4.53 6.26
CA PHE A 249 17.23 -3.32 5.42
C PHE A 249 17.97 -3.55 4.11
N SER A 250 18.88 -4.52 4.07
CA SER A 250 19.65 -4.86 2.88
C SER A 250 18.90 -5.81 1.94
N SER A 251 17.77 -6.36 2.39
CA SER A 251 16.93 -7.26 1.61
C SER A 251 15.84 -6.49 0.87
N ASP A 252 15.63 -6.83 -0.39
CA ASP A 252 14.46 -6.39 -1.16
C ASP A 252 13.22 -7.29 -0.90
N GLU A 253 13.34 -8.28 0.00
CA GLU A 253 12.20 -9.10 0.41
C GLU A 253 11.14 -8.26 1.13
N LYS A 254 9.87 -8.56 0.82
CA LYS A 254 8.72 -7.89 1.44
C LYS A 254 8.47 -8.47 2.83
N HIS A 255 8.30 -7.60 3.81
CA HIS A 255 7.98 -7.99 5.19
C HIS A 255 6.88 -7.14 5.81
N CYS A 256 6.69 -5.92 5.33
CA CYS A 256 5.88 -4.93 6.01
C CYS A 256 4.48 -4.80 5.41
N VAL A 257 3.54 -4.49 6.29
CA VAL A 257 2.30 -3.75 6.00
C VAL A 257 2.40 -2.39 6.69
N LEU A 258 1.74 -1.37 6.14
CA LEU A 258 1.72 -0.03 6.73
C LEU A 258 0.30 0.34 7.14
N LEU A 259 0.18 1.03 8.27
CA LEU A 259 -1.06 1.59 8.77
C LEU A 259 -0.86 3.09 8.96
N PHE A 260 -1.86 3.87 8.57
CA PHE A 260 -1.85 5.32 8.61
C PHE A 260 -3.02 5.77 9.48
N ALA A 261 -2.72 6.48 10.56
CA ALA A 261 -3.72 7.15 11.38
C ALA A 261 -4.04 8.53 10.77
N PHE A 262 -5.33 8.89 10.77
CA PHE A 262 -5.81 10.18 10.28
C PHE A 262 -6.08 11.16 11.42
#